data_AF-F0YSE2-F1
#
_entry.id   AF-F0YSE2-F1
#
_cell.length_a   1.000
_cell.length_b   1.000
_cell.length_c   1.000
_cell.angle_alpha   90.00
_cell.angle_beta   90.00
_cell.angle_gamma   90.00
#
_symmetry.space_group_name_H-M   'P 1'
#
loop_
_entity.id
_entity.type
_entity.pdbx_description
1 polymer ?
#
loop_
_entity_poly.entity_id
_entity_poly.type
_entity_poly.pdbx_seq_one_letter_code
_entity_poly.pdbx_strand_id
1 'polypeptide(L)' 'MVKQKNHTARNKTVKEHARGIKKARRPRHELSLKGIDPKALRNRKFSLRWNKGGRPSV' A
#
# COMPACT_ATOMS: atom_id res chain seq x y z
N MET A 1 -15.97 24.86 -41.29
CA MET A 1 -15.54 24.00 -40.17
C MET A 1 -14.18 24.45 -39.68
N VAL A 2 -14.10 25.03 -38.48
CA VAL A 2 -12.83 25.56 -37.95
C VAL A 2 -12.13 24.46 -37.15
N LYS A 3 -10.86 24.20 -37.47
CA LYS A 3 -10.04 23.22 -36.75
C LYS A 3 -9.56 23.82 -35.43
N GLN A 4 -9.71 23.05 -34.34
CA GLN A 4 -9.21 23.42 -33.01
C GLN A 4 -8.07 22.48 -32.57
N LYS A 5 -7.37 22.85 -31.50
CA LYS A 5 -6.29 22.03 -30.94
C LYS A 5 -6.87 20.85 -30.17
N ASN A 6 -6.47 19.64 -30.53
CA ASN A 6 -7.04 18.41 -29.97
C ASN A 6 -6.41 17.96 -28.64
N HIS A 7 -5.22 18.45 -28.27
CA HIS A 7 -4.54 18.04 -27.02
C HIS A 7 -3.52 19.07 -26.49
N THR A 8 -3.44 19.25 -25.16
CA THR A 8 -2.34 20.01 -24.53
C THR A 8 -2.10 19.63 -23.06
N ALA A 9 -0.81 19.52 -22.67
CA ALA A 9 -0.36 19.38 -21.29
C ALA A 9 0.22 20.68 -20.69
N ARG A 10 -0.03 21.85 -21.31
CA ARG A 10 0.69 23.12 -21.05
C ARG A 10 0.75 23.56 -19.58
N ASN A 11 -0.30 23.31 -18.80
CA ASN A 11 -0.39 23.74 -17.40
C ASN A 11 -0.60 22.54 -16.43
N LYS A 12 -0.25 21.33 -16.84
CA LYS A 12 -0.44 20.14 -16.01
C LYS A 12 0.63 20.10 -14.90
N THR A 13 1.88 20.16 -15.32
CA THR A 13 3.07 20.14 -14.45
C THR A 13 3.02 21.26 -13.41
N VAL A 14 2.74 22.50 -13.82
CA VAL A 14 2.68 23.66 -12.91
C VAL A 14 1.63 23.45 -11.81
N LYS A 15 0.44 22.95 -12.15
CA LYS A 15 -0.63 22.69 -11.17
C LYS A 15 -0.34 21.50 -10.25
N GLU A 16 0.38 20.50 -10.72
CA GLU A 16 0.83 19.36 -9.92
C GLU A 16 1.92 19.78 -8.94
N HIS A 17 2.88 20.60 -9.37
CA HIS A 17 3.94 21.12 -8.52
C HIS A 17 3.44 22.19 -7.54
N ALA A 18 2.41 22.96 -7.87
CA ALA A 18 1.77 23.92 -6.95
C ALA A 18 1.21 23.23 -5.68
N ARG A 19 0.72 21.99 -5.80
CA ARG A 19 0.30 21.16 -4.65
C ARG A 19 1.47 20.39 -4.01
N GLY A 20 2.57 20.28 -4.74
CA GLY A 20 3.72 19.45 -4.41
C GLY A 20 3.46 17.97 -4.71
N ILE A 21 4.32 17.37 -5.51
CA ILE A 21 4.27 15.92 -5.79
C ILE A 21 4.80 15.18 -4.56
N LYS A 22 3.89 14.73 -3.69
CA LYS A 22 4.24 13.99 -2.47
C LYS A 22 4.43 12.50 -2.77
N LYS A 23 5.49 11.90 -2.24
CA LYS A 23 5.68 10.45 -2.27
C LYS A 23 4.64 9.77 -1.37
N ALA A 24 4.26 8.54 -1.70
CA ALA A 24 3.41 7.74 -0.84
C ALA A 24 4.06 7.57 0.55
N ARG A 25 3.25 7.65 1.61
CA ARG A 25 3.72 7.51 2.98
C ARG A 25 4.22 6.09 3.23
N ARG A 26 5.40 5.94 3.80
CA ARG A 26 5.96 4.65 4.26
C ARG A 26 5.66 4.49 5.77
N PRO A 27 4.64 3.71 6.19
CA PRO A 27 4.35 3.52 7.60
C PRO A 27 5.45 2.71 8.30
N ARG A 28 5.68 2.96 9.60
CA ARG A 28 6.68 2.25 10.42
C ARG A 28 6.28 0.82 10.77
N HIS A 29 4.98 0.56 10.96
CA HIS A 29 4.46 -0.77 11.26
C HIS A 29 3.61 -1.29 10.11
N GLU A 30 3.99 -2.50 9.68
CA GLU A 30 3.44 -3.41 8.68
C GLU A 30 3.03 -2.81 7.32
N LEU A 31 3.87 -3.07 6.32
CA LEU A 31 3.36 -3.35 4.98
C LEU A 31 2.23 -4.39 5.10
N SER A 32 1.17 -4.22 4.32
CA SER A 32 0.09 -5.20 4.27
C SER A 32 0.65 -6.59 4.01
N LEU A 33 0.27 -7.57 4.83
CA LEU A 33 0.63 -8.98 4.64
C LEU A 33 -0.13 -9.65 3.48
N LYS A 34 -0.87 -8.86 2.70
CA LYS A 34 -1.61 -9.31 1.51
C LYS A 34 -0.61 -9.73 0.43
N GLY A 35 -0.73 -10.97 -0.04
CA GLY A 35 0.16 -11.56 -1.04
C GLY A 35 1.34 -12.35 -0.46
N ILE A 36 1.44 -12.47 0.88
CA ILE A 36 2.41 -13.38 1.52
C ILE A 36 1.90 -14.82 1.40
N ASP A 37 2.84 -15.77 1.33
CA ASP A 37 2.57 -17.20 1.31
C ASP A 37 1.57 -17.62 2.40
N PRO A 38 0.47 -18.32 2.03
CA PRO A 38 -0.52 -18.81 2.97
C PRO A 38 0.03 -19.73 4.07
N LYS A 39 1.12 -20.47 3.84
CA LYS A 39 1.73 -21.33 4.88
C LYS A 39 2.42 -20.47 5.94
N ALA A 40 3.21 -19.48 5.54
CA ALA A 40 3.83 -18.51 6.46
C ALA A 40 2.77 -17.73 7.26
N LEU A 41 1.68 -17.31 6.62
CA LEU A 41 0.59 -16.60 7.31
C LEU A 41 -0.13 -17.46 8.35
N ARG A 42 -0.39 -18.73 8.03
CA ARG A 42 -1.01 -19.67 8.98
C ARG A 42 -0.12 -19.90 10.20
N ASN A 43 1.18 -20.08 9.99
CA ASN A 43 2.14 -20.24 11.08
C ASN A 43 2.19 -19.00 11.97
N ARG A 44 2.35 -17.80 11.37
CA ARG A 44 2.37 -16.53 12.11
C ARG A 44 1.10 -16.33 12.95
N LYS A 45 -0.08 -16.61 12.37
CA LYS A 45 -1.37 -16.53 13.10
C LYS A 45 -1.40 -17.51 14.28
N PHE A 46 -0.95 -18.74 14.07
CA PHE A 46 -0.91 -19.74 15.13
C PHE A 46 0.05 -19.34 16.27
N SER A 47 1.26 -18.88 15.94
CA SER A 47 2.25 -18.40 16.93
C SER A 47 1.73 -17.23 17.75
N LEU A 48 1.12 -16.23 17.11
CA LEU A 48 0.54 -15.08 17.80
C LEU A 48 -0.64 -15.48 18.70
N ARG A 49 -1.44 -16.47 18.28
CA ARG A 49 -2.61 -16.97 19.03
C ARG A 49 -2.24 -17.61 20.37
N TRP A 50 -1.12 -18.33 20.44
CA TRP A 50 -0.74 -19.11 21.64
C TRP A 50 0.47 -18.55 22.39
N ASN A 51 0.91 -17.34 22.06
CA ASN A 51 2.09 -16.72 22.67
C ASN A 51 1.92 -16.44 24.18
N LYS A 52 0.69 -16.31 24.68
CA LYS A 52 0.41 -15.83 26.06
C LYS A 52 -0.02 -16.92 27.05
N GLY A 53 -0.43 -18.09 26.59
CA GLY A 53 -1.09 -19.09 27.45
C GLY A 53 -0.65 -20.54 27.21
N GLY A 54 0.41 -20.74 26.42
CA GLY A 54 0.85 -22.07 26.00
C GLY A 54 -0.15 -22.72 25.03
N ARG A 55 0.31 -23.78 24.37
CA ARG A 55 -0.57 -24.62 23.56
C ARG A 55 -1.37 -25.51 24.52
N PRO A 56 -2.70 -25.68 24.35
CA PRO A 56 -3.43 -26.69 25.11
C PRO A 56 -2.75 -28.05 24.89
N SER A 57 -2.39 -28.73 25.97
CA SER A 57 -1.92 -30.11 25.91
C SER A 57 -3.11 -30.95 25.44
N VAL A 58 -2.92 -31.62 24.31
CA VAL A 58 -3.80 -32.73 23.90
C VAL A 58 -3.43 -33.94 24.74
#